data_AF-A0A952D6T7-F1
#
_entry.id   AF-A0A952D6T7-F1
#
_cell.length_a   1.000
_cell.length_b   1.000
_cell.length_c   1.000
_cell.angle_alpha   90.00
_cell.angle_beta   90.00
_cell.angle_gamma   90.00
#
_symmetry.space_group_name_H-M   'P 1'
#
loop_
_entity.id
_entity.type
_entity.pdbx_description
1 polymer ?
#
loop_
_entity_poly.entity_id
_entity_poly.type
_entity_poly.pdbx_seq_one_letter_code
_entity_poly.pdbx_strand_id
1 'polypeptide(L)' 'MKRRLLGPAILLAIAVMAPAQDTARPSTADLLAPFQFRSVGPSVTGGRIVDLEVHPSQPNTIYAAAAS' A
#
# COMPACT_ATOMS: atom_id res chain seq x y z
N MET A 1 52.48 -30.04 13.30
CA MET A 1 52.25 -28.68 12.73
C MET A 1 50.92 -28.57 11.97
N LYS A 2 49.74 -28.69 12.60
CA LYS A 2 48.45 -28.61 11.87
C LYS A 2 47.28 -27.88 12.58
N ARG A 3 47.52 -27.20 13.71
CA ARG A 3 46.43 -26.62 14.56
C ARG A 3 46.17 -25.12 14.36
N ARG A 4 46.90 -24.44 13.47
CA ARG A 4 46.84 -22.96 13.30
C ARG A 4 45.98 -22.47 12.13
N LEU A 5 45.42 -23.37 11.32
CA LEU A 5 44.64 -23.00 10.12
C LEU A 5 43.11 -23.07 10.31
N LEU A 6 42.61 -23.52 11.47
CA LEU A 6 41.17 -23.67 11.73
C LEU A 6 40.45 -22.34 12.05
N GLY A 7 41.14 -21.39 12.69
CA GLY A 7 40.57 -20.08 13.05
C GLY A 7 40.08 -19.23 11.86
N PRO A 8 40.91 -18.99 10.82
CA PRO A 8 40.49 -18.17 9.68
C PRO A 8 39.44 -18.86 8.80
N ALA A 9 39.44 -20.20 8.74
CA ALA A 9 38.45 -20.96 7.99
C ALA A 9 37.04 -20.86 8.60
N ILE A 10 36.95 -20.83 9.93
CA ILE A 10 35.67 -20.66 10.64
C ILE A 10 35.11 -19.24 10.45
N LEU A 11 35.97 -18.22 10.51
CA LEU A 11 35.57 -16.83 10.26
C LEU A 11 35.07 -16.61 8.82
N LEU A 12 35.73 -17.23 7.84
CA LEU A 12 35.30 -17.16 6.44
C LEU A 12 33.96 -17.89 6.21
N ALA A 13 33.75 -19.02 6.88
CA ALA A 13 32.49 -19.77 6.80
C ALA A 13 31.30 -18.99 7.38
N ILE A 14 31.52 -18.21 8.45
CA ILE A 14 30.48 -17.35 9.04
C ILE A 14 30.13 -16.18 8.11
N ALA A 15 31.11 -15.60 7.40
CA ALA A 15 30.89 -14.50 6.46
C ALA A 15 30.07 -14.93 5.22
N VAL A 16 30.20 -16.19 4.77
CA VAL A 16 29.43 -16.72 3.63
C VAL A 16 27.98 -17.05 4.01
N MET A 17 27.70 -17.30 5.30
CA MET A 17 26.34 -17.61 5.79
C MET A 17 25.56 -16.37 6.26
N ALA A 18 26.06 -15.16 6.03
CA ALA A 18 25.26 -13.96 6.26
C ALA A 18 24.05 -13.99 5.30
N PRO A 19 22.80 -14.01 5.79
CA PRO A 19 21.66 -13.84 4.90
C PRO A 19 21.82 -12.48 4.22
N ALA A 20 21.95 -12.48 2.89
CA ALA A 20 21.79 -11.28 2.10
C ALA A 20 20.37 -10.78 2.39
N GLN A 21 20.25 -9.75 3.23
CA GLN A 21 18.95 -9.20 3.59
C GLN A 21 18.41 -8.50 2.36
N ASP A 22 17.56 -9.22 1.62
CA ASP A 22 16.66 -8.62 0.64
C ASP A 22 15.56 -7.92 1.44
N THR A 23 15.86 -6.72 1.93
CA THR A 23 14.86 -5.86 2.58
C THR A 23 13.92 -5.38 1.49
N ALA A 24 12.93 -6.22 1.17
CA ALA A 24 11.86 -5.87 0.25
C ALA A 24 11.29 -4.52 0.68
N ARG A 25 11.52 -3.50 -0.13
CA ARG A 25 11.08 -2.14 0.17
C ARG A 25 9.55 -2.16 0.20
N PRO A 26 8.91 -1.60 1.24
CA PRO A 26 7.46 -1.50 1.27
C PRO A 26 6.97 -0.82 -0.02
N SER A 27 6.00 -1.43 -0.68
CA SER A 27 5.34 -0.82 -1.82
C SER A 27 4.55 0.41 -1.37
N THR A 28 4.17 1.28 -2.30
CA THR A 28 3.28 2.40 -1.99
C THR A 28 1.95 1.91 -1.40
N ALA A 29 1.46 0.75 -1.83
CA ALA A 29 0.25 0.14 -1.26
C ALA A 29 0.45 -0.24 0.21
N ASP A 30 1.59 -0.84 0.57
CA ASP A 30 1.89 -1.21 1.97
C ASP A 30 1.98 0.02 2.87
N LEU A 31 2.53 1.12 2.36
CA LEU A 31 2.61 2.38 3.09
C LEU A 31 1.24 3.05 3.27
N LEU A 32 0.32 2.85 2.33
CA LEU A 32 -1.02 3.44 2.35
C LEU A 32 -2.05 2.56 3.07
N ALA A 33 -1.77 1.28 3.27
CA ALA A 33 -2.68 0.31 3.90
C ALA A 33 -3.26 0.74 5.27
N PRO A 34 -2.53 1.46 6.15
CA PRO A 34 -3.08 1.93 7.42
C PRO A 34 -4.09 3.08 7.27
N PHE A 35 -4.11 3.77 6.12
CA PHE A 35 -4.98 4.92 5.90
C PHE A 35 -6.35 4.49 5.38
N GLN A 36 -7.39 5.06 5.96
CA GLN A 36 -8.76 4.91 5.48
C GLN A 36 -9.12 6.10 4.59
N PHE A 37 -9.51 5.82 3.35
CA PHE A 37 -10.04 6.85 2.47
C PHE A 37 -11.37 7.36 3.04
N ARG A 38 -11.48 8.69 3.15
CA ARG A 38 -12.69 9.35 3.61
C ARG A 38 -12.95 10.61 2.79
N SER A 39 -14.21 10.98 2.69
CA SER A 39 -14.59 12.31 2.22
C SER A 39 -14.11 13.36 3.21
N VAL A 40 -13.48 14.43 2.71
CA VAL A 40 -13.08 15.60 3.52
C VAL A 40 -14.17 16.68 3.61
N GLY A 41 -15.27 16.49 2.88
CA GLY A 41 -16.30 17.50 2.67
C GLY A 41 -16.30 18.00 1.21
N PRO A 42 -17.24 18.89 0.85
CA PRO A 42 -17.32 19.45 -0.49
C PRO A 42 -16.04 20.22 -0.81
N SER A 43 -15.24 19.70 -1.75
CA SER A 43 -14.01 20.36 -2.22
C SER A 43 -14.27 21.39 -3.32
N VAL A 44 -15.45 21.33 -3.94
CA VAL A 44 -15.98 22.31 -4.90
C VAL A 44 -17.27 22.89 -4.32
N THR A 45 -17.25 24.15 -3.92
CA THR A 45 -18.45 24.89 -3.53
C THR A 45 -19.18 25.34 -4.79
N GLY A 46 -20.10 24.50 -5.30
CA GLY A 46 -20.95 24.81 -6.45
C GLY A 46 -20.62 24.07 -7.75
N GLY A 47 -20.82 22.74 -7.77
CA GLY A 47 -20.82 21.93 -9.00
C GLY A 47 -22.21 21.81 -9.64
N ARG A 48 -22.30 21.34 -10.90
CA ARG A 48 -23.58 21.08 -11.57
C ARG A 48 -24.01 19.63 -11.36
N ILE A 49 -25.28 19.43 -11.01
CA ILE A 49 -25.94 18.13 -11.14
C ILE A 49 -26.70 18.16 -12.46
N VAL A 50 -26.36 17.25 -13.38
CA VAL A 50 -26.91 17.24 -14.74
C VAL A 50 -28.00 16.18 -14.95
N ASP A 51 -28.08 15.22 -14.03
CA ASP A 51 -29.08 14.14 -14.07
C ASP A 51 -29.36 13.58 -12.67
N LEU A 52 -30.58 13.10 -12.47
CA LEU A 52 -31.06 12.42 -11.27
C LEU A 52 -31.96 11.24 -11.67
N GLU A 53 -31.63 10.04 -11.20
CA GLU A 53 -32.37 8.82 -11.53
C GLU A 53 -32.76 8.07 -10.25
N VAL A 54 -33.97 7.50 -10.22
CA VAL A 54 -34.47 6.73 -9.07
C VAL A 54 -34.40 5.25 -9.40
N HIS A 55 -33.87 4.44 -8.48
CA HIS A 55 -33.80 3.00 -8.71
C HIS A 55 -35.21 2.39 -8.85
N PRO A 56 -35.50 1.59 -9.91
CA PRO A 56 -36.86 1.21 -10.28
C PRO A 56 -37.58 0.35 -9.23
N SER A 57 -36.85 -0.45 -8.45
CA SER A 57 -37.40 -1.30 -7.39
C SER A 57 -37.11 -0.79 -5.97
N GLN A 58 -36.36 0.31 -5.82
CA GLN A 58 -35.89 0.81 -4.53
C GLN A 58 -36.07 2.34 -4.51
N PRO A 59 -37.27 2.85 -4.21
CA PRO A 59 -37.59 4.28 -4.39
C PRO A 59 -36.77 5.22 -3.50
N ASN A 60 -36.10 4.70 -2.47
CA ASN A 60 -35.21 5.46 -1.59
C ASN A 60 -33.74 5.45 -2.08
N THR A 61 -33.45 4.89 -3.24
CA THR A 61 -32.12 4.88 -3.85
C THR A 61 -32.11 5.82 -5.05
N ILE A 62 -31.33 6.89 -4.94
CA ILE A 62 -31.25 7.98 -5.93
C ILE A 62 -29.81 8.10 -6.38
N TYR A 63 -29.60 8.12 -7.70
CA TYR A 63 -28.31 8.38 -8.33
C TYR A 63 -28.25 9.83 -8.82
N ALA A 64 -27.08 10.47 -8.73
CA ALA A 64 -26.87 11.83 -9.18
C ALA A 64 -25.62 11.92 -10.07
N ALA A 65 -25.77 12.46 -11.27
CA ALA A 65 -24.65 12.72 -12.17
C ALA A 65 -24.09 14.14 -11.95
N ALA A 66 -22.80 14.24 -11.65
CA ALA A 66 -22.10 15.50 -11.46
C ALA A 66 -21.31 15.92 -12.71
N ALA A 67 -21.23 17.24 -12.96
CA ALA A 67 -20.40 17.86 -13.99
C ALA A 67 -19.75 19.15 -13.46
N SER A 68 -18.56 19.50 -14.00
CA SER A 68 -17.77 20.69 -13.62
C SER A 68 -17.24 21.40 -14.85
#